data_AF-D9W4X6-F1
#
_entry.id   AF-D9W4X6-F1
#
_cell.length_a   1.000
_cell.length_b   1.000
_cell.length_c   1.000
_cell.angle_alpha   90.00
_cell.angle_beta   90.00
_cell.angle_gamma   90.00
#
_symmetry.space_group_name_H-M   'P 1'
#
loop_
_entity.id
_entity.type
_entity.pdbx_description
1 polymer ?
#
loop_
_entity_poly.entity_id
_entity_poly.type
_entity_poly.pdbx_seq_one_letter_code
_entity_poly.pdbx_strand_id
1 'polypeptide(L)'
;MKDEKMRAAQAMTAAALLALLATGCSSGTDTGENKPGGWLGGGAAPAAPTKLSVPPAFDASKGWDEVLSWVPQGLGSMPVTVVPRSQAVAFMQAAPNGYTISMRSADGKLVWRSAPWAGLTPVAGVTGSRGPAEIPDLKGVEIEGRSYVVAYAHGLRGKDQLHDGAEIVRLAIFPANAKGESVKPLREIDVPVSADPGEIRVQATGGRLLVAWGQEGYFPDRSATVNVTSGEVAVHDSRRLLEQCRTPLCSSRVVAATADGPLVAMARGGFGMPGRYFSENLTPEGIDPKSGFLGDRNGSVYGAEAGHALISWRAGKVGDTPVWAIHDLRTGAPQARLVCGQEVAPSEDATRDYPVVSSPGGQYLAAGSVIFDVKNKRGICLHGDGNRKTIAVLSIQDNGTAYGVTQETSAGGTSVLAQVDLRTATGDAKPLEMGTEVPLAHTEDGTGVFLTRNEDKSLRLSVRRPARR
;
A
#
# COMPACT_ATOMS: atom_id res chain seq x y z
N MET A 1 -22.90 -73.96 -1.46
CA MET A 1 -22.70 -74.22 -2.89
C MET A 1 -21.38 -73.56 -3.30
N LYS A 2 -20.32 -74.37 -3.47
CA LYS A 2 -18.95 -74.10 -4.02
C LYS A 2 -18.11 -73.01 -3.31
N ASP A 3 -17.11 -73.41 -2.52
CA ASP A 3 -15.68 -73.67 -2.87
C ASP A 3 -14.85 -72.37 -2.85
N GLU A 4 -14.03 -72.06 -1.83
CA GLU A 4 -12.68 -72.54 -1.46
C GLU A 4 -11.51 -71.79 -2.17
N LYS A 5 -10.49 -71.43 -1.37
CA LYS A 5 -9.06 -71.12 -1.69
C LYS A 5 -8.72 -69.72 -2.24
N MET A 6 -7.54 -69.11 -2.00
CA MET A 6 -6.48 -69.13 -0.98
C MET A 6 -5.42 -68.09 -1.44
N ARG A 7 -4.83 -67.34 -0.49
CA ARG A 7 -3.41 -66.90 -0.37
C ARG A 7 -2.60 -66.32 -1.55
N ALA A 8 -1.95 -65.17 -1.29
CA ALA A 8 -0.47 -64.94 -1.23
C ALA A 8 -0.24 -63.40 -1.25
N ALA A 9 0.35 -62.70 -0.27
CA ALA A 9 1.65 -62.80 0.39
C ALA A 9 2.86 -62.68 -0.57
N GLN A 10 3.40 -61.48 -0.71
CA GLN A 10 4.82 -61.25 -0.98
C GLN A 10 5.33 -60.09 -0.11
N ALA A 11 6.14 -60.44 0.87
CA ALA A 11 7.17 -59.61 1.45
C ALA A 11 8.50 -60.03 0.81
N MET A 12 9.46 -59.11 0.65
CA MET A 12 10.84 -59.27 1.16
C MET A 12 11.82 -58.15 0.73
N THR A 13 12.55 -57.66 1.76
CA THR A 13 13.99 -57.26 1.85
C THR A 13 14.57 -56.21 0.89
N ALA A 14 15.10 -55.07 1.35
CA ALA A 14 16.28 -54.82 2.21
C ALA A 14 17.64 -55.10 1.52
N ALA A 15 18.46 -54.06 1.33
CA ALA A 15 19.92 -54.10 1.48
C ALA A 15 20.51 -52.67 1.42
N ALA A 16 21.32 -52.34 2.41
CA ALA A 16 22.19 -51.17 2.44
C ALA A 16 23.53 -51.47 1.74
N LEU A 17 24.18 -50.46 1.18
CA LEU A 17 25.63 -50.45 0.99
C LEU A 17 26.19 -49.02 1.03
N LEU A 18 27.09 -48.80 2.01
CA LEU A 18 28.07 -47.73 2.02
C LEU A 18 29.15 -47.98 0.96
N ALA A 19 29.72 -46.92 0.38
CA ALA A 19 31.16 -46.67 0.43
C ALA A 19 31.53 -45.35 -0.27
N LEU A 20 32.52 -44.68 0.33
CA LEU A 20 33.20 -43.48 -0.10
C LEU A 20 33.94 -43.65 -1.44
N LEU A 21 34.27 -42.53 -2.10
CA LEU A 21 35.66 -42.17 -2.42
C LEU A 21 35.76 -40.71 -2.89
N ALA A 22 36.74 -40.01 -2.33
CA ALA A 22 37.18 -38.68 -2.69
C ALA A 22 38.29 -38.75 -3.74
N THR A 23 38.26 -37.87 -4.73
CA THR A 23 39.39 -37.31 -5.52
C THR A 23 38.75 -36.18 -6.35
N GLY A 24 39.24 -34.94 -6.42
CA GLY A 24 40.61 -34.52 -6.66
C GLY A 24 40.61 -33.77 -8.00
N CYS A 25 41.02 -32.50 -7.97
CA CYS A 25 41.14 -31.58 -9.10
C CYS A 25 41.87 -32.16 -10.33
N SER A 26 41.50 -31.71 -11.53
CA SER A 26 42.50 -31.41 -12.58
C SER A 26 41.92 -30.55 -13.70
N SER A 27 42.67 -29.51 -14.04
CA SER A 27 42.59 -28.62 -15.20
C SER A 27 42.90 -29.34 -16.52
N GLY A 28 42.20 -28.97 -17.60
CA GLY A 28 42.54 -29.38 -18.96
C GLY A 28 41.87 -28.48 -20.00
N THR A 29 42.69 -27.74 -20.74
CA THR A 29 42.36 -26.84 -21.85
C THR A 29 41.97 -27.59 -23.13
N ASP A 30 41.01 -27.00 -23.85
CA ASP A 30 40.71 -27.02 -25.29
C ASP A 30 41.11 -28.23 -26.15
N THR A 31 40.10 -28.85 -26.78
CA THR A 31 39.96 -28.91 -28.26
C THR A 31 38.54 -29.35 -28.62
N GLY A 32 37.90 -28.63 -29.54
CA GLY A 32 36.56 -28.96 -30.02
C GLY A 32 36.55 -30.13 -31.00
N GLU A 33 35.53 -30.97 -30.90
CA GLU A 33 34.97 -31.72 -32.03
C GLU A 33 33.53 -32.16 -31.75
N ASN A 34 32.80 -32.44 -32.83
CA ASN A 34 31.37 -32.22 -33.01
C ASN A 34 30.48 -33.46 -32.71
N LYS A 35 29.24 -33.17 -32.23
CA LYS A 35 27.96 -33.94 -32.31
C LYS A 35 27.73 -35.15 -31.38
N PRO A 36 26.47 -35.64 -31.19
CA PRO A 36 25.14 -35.00 -31.14
C PRO A 36 24.26 -35.48 -29.94
N GLY A 37 23.25 -34.70 -29.55
CA GLY A 37 22.08 -35.20 -28.81
C GLY A 37 22.15 -35.16 -27.28
N GLY A 38 21.18 -34.49 -26.65
CA GLY A 38 21.07 -34.40 -25.19
C GLY A 38 19.91 -33.50 -24.75
N TRP A 39 18.70 -33.86 -25.17
CA TRP A 39 17.44 -33.24 -24.78
C TRP A 39 17.09 -33.61 -23.33
N LEU A 40 17.76 -32.98 -22.35
CA LEU A 40 17.30 -32.87 -20.97
C LEU A 40 17.79 -31.52 -20.44
N GLY A 41 16.92 -30.51 -20.58
CA GLY A 41 17.12 -29.21 -19.97
C GLY A 41 17.23 -29.37 -18.47
N GLY A 42 18.46 -29.32 -17.97
CA GLY A 42 18.72 -29.02 -16.57
C GLY A 42 18.10 -27.66 -16.31
N GLY A 43 16.96 -27.65 -15.62
CA GLY A 43 16.40 -26.42 -15.09
C GLY A 43 17.50 -25.74 -14.29
N ALA A 44 17.96 -24.59 -14.78
CA ALA A 44 18.86 -23.75 -14.01
C ALA A 44 18.20 -23.54 -12.65
N ALA A 45 18.89 -23.97 -11.59
CA ALA A 45 18.47 -23.62 -10.24
C ALA A 45 18.26 -22.10 -10.22
N PRO A 46 17.16 -21.60 -9.65
CA PRO A 46 16.94 -20.17 -9.58
C PRO A 46 18.18 -19.52 -8.98
N ALA A 47 18.71 -18.51 -9.66
CA ALA A 47 19.87 -17.78 -9.19
C ALA A 47 19.65 -17.38 -7.73
N ALA A 48 20.66 -17.61 -6.88
CA ALA A 48 20.55 -17.26 -5.47
C ALA A 48 20.16 -15.78 -5.38
N PRO A 49 19.13 -15.42 -4.60
CA PRO A 49 18.64 -14.05 -4.56
C PRO A 49 19.77 -13.12 -4.12
N THR A 50 20.03 -12.07 -4.92
CA THR A 50 20.99 -11.03 -4.60
C THR A 50 20.72 -10.51 -3.19
N LYS A 51 21.72 -10.58 -2.30
CA LYS A 51 21.58 -10.22 -0.89
C LYS A 51 21.00 -8.80 -0.79
N LEU A 52 19.84 -8.67 -0.14
CA LEU A 52 19.17 -7.39 0.08
C LEU A 52 20.04 -6.50 0.99
N SER A 53 20.43 -5.33 0.50
CA SER A 53 21.03 -4.27 1.31
C SER A 53 19.92 -3.45 1.96
N VAL A 54 19.98 -3.27 3.27
CA VAL A 54 18.94 -2.58 4.06
C VAL A 54 19.59 -1.56 5.01
N PRO A 55 18.83 -0.55 5.49
CA PRO A 55 19.35 0.43 6.43
C PRO A 55 19.90 -0.23 7.71
N PRO A 56 20.89 0.38 8.38
CA PRO A 56 21.49 -0.19 9.60
C PRO A 56 20.52 -0.48 10.74
N ALA A 57 19.33 0.12 10.72
CA ALA A 57 18.27 -0.17 11.69
C ALA A 57 17.68 -1.59 11.55
N PHE A 58 17.95 -2.29 10.45
CA PHE A 58 17.42 -3.62 10.16
C PHE A 58 18.54 -4.66 10.10
N ASP A 59 18.24 -5.87 10.55
CA ASP A 59 19.13 -7.00 10.41
C ASP A 59 18.83 -7.75 9.10
N ALA A 60 19.68 -7.56 8.09
CA ALA A 60 19.54 -8.20 6.79
C ALA A 60 19.49 -9.74 6.83
N SER A 61 20.01 -10.34 7.92
CA SER A 61 20.04 -11.80 8.12
C SER A 61 18.82 -12.36 8.85
N LYS A 62 17.96 -11.50 9.40
CA LYS A 62 16.78 -11.91 10.17
C LYS A 62 15.48 -11.51 9.48
N GLY A 63 14.67 -12.53 9.21
CA GLY A 63 13.36 -12.39 8.61
C GLY A 63 13.17 -13.46 7.54
N TRP A 64 12.50 -13.11 6.46
CA TRP A 64 12.21 -14.05 5.37
C TRP A 64 12.00 -13.32 4.05
N ASP A 65 12.09 -14.09 2.97
CA ASP A 65 11.83 -13.65 1.61
C ASP A 65 10.75 -14.52 0.98
N GLU A 66 9.96 -13.94 0.07
CA GLU A 66 8.97 -14.63 -0.73
C GLU A 66 9.00 -14.06 -2.16
N VAL A 67 8.98 -14.93 -3.15
CA VAL A 67 9.00 -14.54 -4.56
C VAL A 67 7.60 -14.71 -5.16
N LEU A 68 7.04 -13.60 -5.66
CA LEU A 68 5.74 -13.53 -6.30
C LEU A 68 5.93 -13.42 -7.82
N SER A 69 6.26 -14.55 -8.44
CA SER A 69 6.55 -14.64 -9.89
C SER A 69 5.37 -14.34 -10.80
N TRP A 70 4.15 -14.42 -10.27
CA TRP A 70 2.92 -14.15 -11.01
C TRP A 70 2.63 -12.65 -11.20
N VAL A 71 3.30 -11.77 -10.45
CA VAL A 71 3.03 -10.33 -10.45
C VAL A 71 3.69 -9.65 -11.66
N PRO A 72 2.92 -9.06 -12.59
CA PRO A 72 3.45 -8.36 -13.76
C PRO A 72 4.40 -7.21 -13.43
N GLN A 73 5.21 -6.81 -14.41
CA GLN A 73 5.99 -5.57 -14.34
C GLN A 73 5.10 -4.34 -14.49
N GLY A 74 5.52 -3.20 -13.92
CA GLY A 74 4.89 -1.90 -14.18
C GLY A 74 3.54 -1.67 -13.51
N LEU A 75 3.18 -2.46 -12.50
CA LEU A 75 1.94 -2.26 -11.74
C LEU A 75 2.10 -1.22 -10.65
N GLY A 76 1.07 -0.38 -10.48
CA GLY A 76 0.95 0.58 -9.38
C GLY A 76 0.41 -0.03 -8.07
N SER A 77 -0.18 -1.22 -8.13
CA SER A 77 -0.65 -1.99 -6.96
C SER A 77 0.30 -3.14 -6.64
N MET A 78 0.33 -3.55 -5.36
CA MET A 78 1.25 -4.57 -4.86
C MET A 78 0.50 -5.49 -3.91
N PRO A 79 0.39 -6.81 -4.17
CA PRO A 79 -0.47 -7.75 -3.45
C PRO A 79 0.10 -8.17 -2.09
N VAL A 80 0.53 -7.18 -1.31
CA VAL A 80 1.21 -7.27 -0.03
C VAL A 80 0.72 -6.14 0.85
N THR A 81 0.42 -6.43 2.11
CA THR A 81 -0.01 -5.40 3.06
C THR A 81 0.48 -5.70 4.47
N VAL A 82 0.84 -4.65 5.21
CA VAL A 82 1.00 -4.73 6.66
C VAL A 82 -0.39 -4.59 7.27
N VAL A 83 -0.71 -5.48 8.19
CA VAL A 83 -2.01 -5.45 8.86
C VAL A 83 -1.87 -4.59 10.12
N PRO A 84 -2.65 -3.50 10.28
CA PRO A 84 -2.59 -2.63 11.45
C PRO A 84 -2.74 -3.41 12.76
N ARG A 85 -1.99 -3.02 13.80
CA ARG A 85 -1.95 -3.71 15.11
C ARG A 85 -1.63 -5.20 15.07
N SER A 86 -1.01 -5.64 13.98
CA SER A 86 -0.44 -6.96 13.86
C SER A 86 1.07 -6.84 13.65
N GLN A 87 1.80 -7.82 14.14
CA GLN A 87 3.23 -8.00 13.85
C GLN A 87 3.40 -8.92 12.62
N ALA A 88 2.48 -8.82 11.66
CA ALA A 88 2.37 -9.74 10.55
C ALA A 88 2.14 -9.03 9.21
N VAL A 89 2.58 -9.71 8.15
CA VAL A 89 2.48 -9.27 6.77
C VAL A 89 1.61 -10.27 6.03
N ALA A 90 0.60 -9.76 5.32
CA ALA A 90 -0.23 -10.55 4.44
C ALA A 90 0.22 -10.36 2.98
N PHE A 91 0.22 -11.44 2.21
CA PHE A 91 0.59 -11.43 0.80
C PHE A 91 -0.23 -12.45 0.01
N MET A 92 -0.40 -12.20 -1.28
CA MET A 92 -1.20 -13.04 -2.18
C MET A 92 -0.31 -13.88 -3.09
N GLN A 93 -0.67 -15.15 -3.25
CA GLN A 93 -0.02 -16.10 -4.15
C GLN A 93 -1.04 -16.63 -5.16
N ALA A 94 -0.66 -16.71 -6.42
CA ALA A 94 -1.44 -17.42 -7.44
C ALA A 94 -1.57 -18.91 -7.09
N ALA A 95 -2.74 -19.48 -7.34
CA ALA A 95 -3.08 -20.88 -7.14
C ALA A 95 -3.88 -21.40 -8.35
N PRO A 96 -3.98 -22.73 -8.58
CA PRO A 96 -4.68 -23.28 -9.75
C PRO A 96 -6.13 -22.78 -9.93
N ASN A 97 -6.82 -22.46 -8.83
CA ASN A 97 -8.22 -22.03 -8.80
C ASN A 97 -8.39 -20.59 -8.29
N GLY A 98 -7.43 -19.70 -8.57
CA GLY A 98 -7.49 -18.29 -8.17
C GLY A 98 -6.28 -17.90 -7.34
N TYR A 99 -6.50 -17.39 -6.14
CA TYR A 99 -5.45 -16.83 -5.29
C TYR A 99 -5.55 -17.35 -3.86
N THR A 100 -4.42 -17.51 -3.20
CA THR A 100 -4.37 -17.76 -1.75
C THR A 100 -3.74 -16.57 -1.06
N ILE A 101 -4.30 -16.21 0.09
CA ILE A 101 -3.78 -15.16 0.95
C ILE A 101 -3.08 -15.85 2.11
N SER A 102 -1.80 -15.55 2.30
CA SER A 102 -1.00 -16.04 3.43
C SER A 102 -0.66 -14.87 4.33
N MET A 103 -0.77 -15.07 5.65
CA MET A 103 -0.30 -14.10 6.64
C MET A 103 0.84 -14.73 7.44
N ARG A 104 2.00 -14.06 7.48
CA ARG A 104 3.19 -14.52 8.21
C ARG A 104 3.68 -13.48 9.20
N SER A 105 4.18 -13.92 10.34
CA SER A 105 4.88 -13.05 11.30
C SER A 105 6.28 -12.66 10.79
N ALA A 106 6.91 -11.71 11.48
CA ALA A 106 8.26 -11.23 11.15
C ALA A 106 9.34 -12.34 11.18
N ASP A 107 9.14 -13.43 11.91
CA ASP A 107 10.03 -14.61 11.95
C ASP A 107 9.69 -15.68 10.88
N GLY A 108 8.71 -15.41 10.01
CA GLY A 108 8.33 -16.28 8.89
C GLY A 108 7.35 -17.37 9.24
N LYS A 109 6.90 -17.47 10.50
CA LYS A 109 5.86 -18.45 10.86
C LYS A 109 4.54 -18.07 10.18
N LEU A 110 3.89 -19.09 9.61
CA LEU A 110 2.55 -18.95 9.08
C LEU A 110 1.57 -18.71 10.23
N VAL A 111 0.86 -17.59 10.18
CA VAL A 111 -0.23 -17.28 11.11
C VAL A 111 -1.50 -17.96 10.63
N TRP A 112 -1.84 -17.78 9.35
CA TRP A 112 -2.91 -18.49 8.67
C TRP A 112 -2.76 -18.40 7.15
N ARG A 113 -3.49 -19.26 6.43
CA ARG A 113 -3.65 -19.22 4.98
C ARG A 113 -5.13 -19.37 4.60
N SER A 114 -5.57 -18.64 3.58
CA SER A 114 -6.93 -18.74 3.07
C SER A 114 -7.15 -20.01 2.25
N ALA A 115 -8.40 -20.45 2.14
CA ALA A 115 -8.80 -21.26 0.99
C ALA A 115 -8.54 -20.48 -0.33
N PRO A 116 -8.39 -21.17 -1.48
CA PRO A 116 -8.34 -20.48 -2.77
C PRO A 116 -9.56 -19.59 -2.94
N TRP A 117 -9.30 -18.31 -3.21
CA TRP A 117 -10.28 -17.29 -3.51
C TRP A 117 -10.28 -17.04 -5.02
N ALA A 118 -11.40 -17.32 -5.66
CA ALA A 118 -11.57 -17.06 -7.07
C ALA A 118 -11.74 -15.54 -7.28
N GLY A 119 -10.84 -14.95 -8.04
CA GLY A 119 -11.02 -13.58 -8.53
C GLY A 119 -12.23 -13.47 -9.47
N LEU A 120 -12.48 -12.25 -9.95
CA LEU A 120 -13.54 -11.99 -10.93
C LEU A 120 -13.05 -12.22 -12.36
N THR A 121 -14.00 -12.39 -13.29
CA THR A 121 -13.69 -12.35 -14.72
C THR A 121 -13.17 -10.95 -15.06
N PRO A 122 -11.97 -10.80 -15.67
CA PRO A 122 -11.43 -9.49 -16.01
C PRO A 122 -12.33 -8.69 -16.96
N VAL A 123 -12.31 -7.36 -16.84
CA VAL A 123 -12.95 -6.47 -17.81
C VAL A 123 -12.18 -6.54 -19.15
N ALA A 124 -12.88 -6.44 -20.29
CA ALA A 124 -12.24 -6.52 -21.61
C ALA A 124 -11.27 -5.34 -21.85
N GLY A 125 -10.12 -5.60 -22.49
CA GLY A 125 -9.02 -4.62 -22.65
C GLY A 125 -7.75 -4.99 -21.86
N VAL A 126 -7.85 -5.97 -20.96
CA VAL A 126 -6.74 -6.49 -20.13
C VAL A 126 -5.81 -7.45 -20.90
N THR A 127 -6.25 -7.95 -22.07
CA THR A 127 -5.46 -8.83 -22.96
C THR A 127 -5.21 -8.13 -24.30
N GLY A 128 -4.45 -7.03 -24.31
CA GLY A 128 -4.21 -6.27 -25.54
C GLY A 128 -3.34 -5.03 -25.37
N SER A 129 -2.02 -5.22 -25.35
CA SER A 129 -0.95 -4.34 -25.85
C SER A 129 -0.82 -2.86 -25.41
N ARG A 130 -1.72 -2.21 -24.65
CA ARG A 130 -1.50 -0.79 -24.23
C ARG A 130 -2.02 -0.34 -22.85
N GLY A 131 -2.61 -1.19 -22.00
CA GLY A 131 -3.04 -0.83 -20.64
C GLY A 131 -2.30 -1.61 -19.53
N PRO A 132 -2.18 -1.08 -18.30
CA PRO A 132 -1.61 -1.83 -17.18
C PRO A 132 -2.50 -3.04 -16.85
N ALA A 133 -1.89 -4.20 -16.65
CA ALA A 133 -2.61 -5.39 -16.25
C ALA A 133 -3.19 -5.21 -14.83
N GLU A 134 -4.51 -5.17 -14.68
CA GLU A 134 -5.11 -5.10 -13.33
C GLU A 134 -5.06 -6.47 -12.65
N ILE A 135 -4.49 -6.51 -11.45
CA ILE A 135 -4.41 -7.72 -10.62
C ILE A 135 -5.20 -7.54 -9.33
N PRO A 136 -5.66 -8.65 -8.72
CA PRO A 136 -6.15 -8.60 -7.35
C PRO A 136 -5.07 -8.15 -6.37
N ASP A 137 -5.49 -7.48 -5.31
CA ASP A 137 -4.59 -6.81 -4.38
C ASP A 137 -5.12 -6.92 -2.93
N LEU A 138 -4.32 -6.49 -1.95
CA LEU A 138 -4.57 -6.61 -0.52
C LEU A 138 -4.55 -5.25 0.18
N LYS A 139 -5.45 -5.10 1.17
CA LYS A 139 -5.43 -3.97 2.10
C LYS A 139 -5.60 -4.44 3.54
N GLY A 140 -4.64 -4.08 4.39
CA GLY A 140 -4.78 -4.15 5.84
C GLY A 140 -5.64 -2.99 6.33
N VAL A 141 -6.61 -3.28 7.19
CA VAL A 141 -7.48 -2.24 7.77
C VAL A 141 -7.78 -2.55 9.23
N GLU A 142 -7.85 -1.49 10.02
CA GLU A 142 -8.40 -1.53 11.37
C GLU A 142 -9.80 -0.92 11.38
N ILE A 143 -10.77 -1.64 11.93
CA ILE A 143 -12.16 -1.19 12.08
C ILE A 143 -12.62 -1.55 13.48
N GLU A 144 -13.04 -0.55 14.25
CA GLU A 144 -13.65 -0.74 15.59
C GLU A 144 -12.82 -1.62 16.53
N GLY A 145 -11.50 -1.39 16.59
CA GLY A 145 -10.64 -2.19 17.48
C GLY A 145 -10.22 -3.55 16.90
N ARG A 146 -10.59 -3.88 15.66
CA ARG A 146 -10.30 -5.17 15.02
C ARG A 146 -9.55 -5.00 13.71
N SER A 147 -8.58 -5.87 13.48
CA SER A 147 -7.76 -5.84 12.27
C SER A 147 -8.21 -6.89 11.26
N TYR A 148 -8.22 -6.50 10.00
CA TYR A 148 -8.66 -7.33 8.88
C TYR A 148 -7.64 -7.26 7.73
N VAL A 149 -7.56 -8.35 6.98
CA VAL A 149 -6.98 -8.39 5.64
C VAL A 149 -8.13 -8.40 4.65
N VAL A 150 -8.11 -7.46 3.72
CA VAL A 150 -9.11 -7.34 2.65
C VAL A 150 -8.43 -7.71 1.36
N ALA A 151 -8.83 -8.82 0.75
CA ALA A 151 -8.48 -9.11 -0.63
C ALA A 151 -9.51 -8.45 -1.54
N TYR A 152 -9.07 -7.80 -2.61
CA TYR A 152 -9.98 -7.16 -3.56
C TYR A 152 -9.60 -7.40 -5.00
N ALA A 153 -10.61 -7.47 -5.86
CA ALA A 153 -10.46 -7.65 -7.29
C ALA A 153 -11.57 -6.89 -8.03
N HIS A 154 -11.21 -6.25 -9.13
CA HIS A 154 -12.11 -5.61 -10.07
C HIS A 154 -12.44 -6.57 -11.22
N GLY A 155 -13.71 -6.62 -11.64
CA GLY A 155 -14.12 -7.42 -12.78
C GLY A 155 -15.63 -7.55 -12.94
N LEU A 156 -16.04 -8.51 -13.77
CA LEU A 156 -17.42 -8.77 -14.12
C LEU A 156 -17.96 -9.97 -13.35
N ARG A 157 -19.06 -9.78 -12.63
CA ARG A 157 -19.81 -10.84 -11.95
C ARG A 157 -20.97 -11.32 -12.82
N GLY A 158 -21.10 -12.64 -12.97
CA GLY A 158 -22.23 -13.24 -13.69
C GLY A 158 -22.17 -13.04 -15.20
N LYS A 159 -20.99 -12.74 -15.75
CA LYS A 159 -20.78 -12.72 -17.20
C LYS A 159 -20.77 -14.15 -17.73
N ASP A 160 -21.55 -14.39 -18.77
CA ASP A 160 -21.58 -15.66 -19.49
C ASP A 160 -21.88 -15.41 -20.98
N GLN A 161 -22.31 -16.44 -21.73
CA GLN A 161 -22.62 -16.31 -23.16
C GLN A 161 -23.91 -15.54 -23.46
N LEU A 162 -24.75 -15.31 -22.44
CA LEU A 162 -26.08 -14.71 -22.54
C LEU A 162 -26.20 -13.39 -21.77
N HIS A 163 -25.28 -13.11 -20.83
CA HIS A 163 -25.30 -11.94 -19.97
C HIS A 163 -23.95 -11.23 -19.97
N ASP A 164 -23.98 -9.89 -20.06
CA ASP A 164 -22.77 -9.05 -20.05
C ASP A 164 -22.07 -9.01 -18.67
N GLY A 165 -22.80 -9.40 -17.62
CA GLY A 165 -22.35 -9.35 -16.22
C GLY A 165 -22.45 -7.95 -15.61
N ALA A 166 -22.31 -7.88 -14.29
CA ALA A 166 -22.24 -6.63 -13.55
C ALA A 166 -20.79 -6.31 -13.20
N GLU A 167 -20.33 -5.11 -13.55
CA GLU A 167 -19.01 -4.60 -13.17
C GLU A 167 -18.99 -4.24 -11.69
N ILE A 168 -18.05 -4.86 -10.96
CA ILE A 168 -17.94 -4.74 -9.52
C ILE A 168 -16.48 -4.76 -9.06
N VAL A 169 -16.25 -4.20 -7.87
CA VAL A 169 -15.09 -4.56 -7.04
C VAL A 169 -15.58 -5.53 -5.96
N ARG A 170 -15.06 -6.75 -5.96
CA ARG A 170 -15.31 -7.72 -4.89
C ARG A 170 -14.30 -7.57 -3.78
N LEU A 171 -14.78 -7.47 -2.55
CA LEU A 171 -13.99 -7.42 -1.31
C LEU A 171 -14.20 -8.71 -0.52
N ALA A 172 -13.14 -9.48 -0.29
CA ALA A 172 -13.14 -10.65 0.59
C ALA A 172 -12.44 -10.31 1.91
N ILE A 173 -13.18 -10.40 3.01
CA ILE A 173 -12.75 -9.93 4.33
C ILE A 173 -12.25 -11.09 5.18
N PHE A 174 -10.98 -11.06 5.57
CA PHE A 174 -10.37 -12.06 6.45
C PHE A 174 -10.02 -11.44 7.81
N PRO A 175 -10.33 -12.09 8.94
CA PRO A 175 -9.90 -11.59 10.24
C PRO A 175 -8.40 -11.80 10.39
N ALA A 176 -7.67 -10.78 10.83
CA ALA A 176 -6.21 -10.89 11.00
C ALA A 176 -5.83 -11.98 12.00
N ASN A 177 -6.65 -12.19 13.03
CA ASN A 177 -6.44 -13.21 14.07
C ASN A 177 -7.01 -14.59 13.72
N ALA A 178 -7.32 -14.85 12.44
CA ALA A 178 -7.72 -16.17 11.98
C ALA A 178 -6.64 -17.23 12.28
N LYS A 179 -7.03 -18.50 12.19
CA LYS A 179 -6.14 -19.65 12.41
C LYS A 179 -6.41 -20.74 11.39
N GLY A 180 -5.38 -21.49 11.04
CA GLY A 180 -5.45 -22.63 10.12
C GLY A 180 -5.05 -22.27 8.68
N GLU A 181 -5.11 -23.26 7.80
CA GLU A 181 -4.56 -23.17 6.44
C GLU A 181 -5.62 -23.13 5.32
N SER A 182 -6.90 -23.08 5.71
CA SER A 182 -8.03 -23.00 4.78
C SER A 182 -9.08 -22.02 5.30
N VAL A 183 -8.62 -20.83 5.71
CA VAL A 183 -9.49 -19.78 6.23
C VAL A 183 -10.41 -19.28 5.12
N LYS A 184 -11.72 -19.27 5.37
CA LYS A 184 -12.71 -18.64 4.48
C LYS A 184 -12.89 -17.17 4.85
N PRO A 185 -13.23 -16.30 3.90
CA PRO A 185 -13.58 -14.93 4.25
C PRO A 185 -14.79 -14.92 5.20
N LEU A 186 -14.78 -14.00 6.17
CA LEU A 186 -15.94 -13.73 7.02
C LEU A 186 -17.13 -13.25 6.18
N ARG A 187 -16.82 -12.50 5.11
CA ARG A 187 -17.80 -11.92 4.21
C ARG A 187 -17.15 -11.62 2.86
N GLU A 188 -17.95 -11.73 1.81
CA GLU A 188 -17.67 -11.12 0.52
C GLU A 188 -18.67 -9.98 0.27
N ILE A 189 -18.16 -8.83 -0.19
CA ILE A 189 -18.95 -7.63 -0.45
C ILE A 189 -18.68 -7.20 -1.89
N ASP A 190 -19.73 -7.07 -2.68
CA ASP A 190 -19.65 -6.59 -4.06
C ASP A 190 -20.01 -5.11 -4.08
N VAL A 191 -19.06 -4.27 -4.51
CA VAL A 191 -19.25 -2.83 -4.68
C VAL A 191 -19.49 -2.55 -6.17
N PRO A 192 -20.65 -1.99 -6.55
CA PRO A 192 -20.92 -1.65 -7.94
C PRO A 192 -19.99 -0.52 -8.37
N VAL A 193 -19.31 -0.70 -9.51
CA VAL A 193 -18.41 0.31 -10.09
C VAL A 193 -18.64 0.42 -11.60
N SER A 194 -18.07 1.47 -12.19
CA SER A 194 -17.93 1.62 -13.63
C SER A 194 -16.67 2.45 -13.87
N ALA A 195 -15.60 1.76 -14.27
CA ALA A 195 -14.24 2.28 -14.29
C ALA A 195 -13.39 1.57 -15.36
N ASP A 196 -12.43 2.29 -15.92
CA ASP A 196 -11.44 1.66 -16.79
C ASP A 196 -10.41 0.86 -15.94
N PRO A 197 -9.76 -0.17 -16.51
CA PRO A 197 -8.73 -0.92 -15.81
C PRO A 197 -7.63 -0.01 -15.25
N GLY A 198 -7.31 -0.19 -13.97
CA GLY A 198 -6.30 0.63 -13.29
C GLY A 198 -6.81 1.92 -12.65
N GLU A 199 -8.10 2.25 -12.76
CA GLU A 199 -8.71 3.40 -12.09
C GLU A 199 -9.29 3.07 -10.70
N ILE A 200 -9.31 1.79 -10.31
CA ILE A 200 -9.80 1.36 -8.99
C ILE A 200 -8.77 1.65 -7.90
N ARG A 201 -9.22 2.23 -6.78
CA ARG A 201 -8.45 2.40 -5.56
C ARG A 201 -9.24 1.87 -4.37
N VAL A 202 -8.61 1.01 -3.56
CA VAL A 202 -9.18 0.57 -2.28
C VAL A 202 -8.31 1.08 -1.14
N GLN A 203 -8.92 1.86 -0.25
CA GLN A 203 -8.25 2.54 0.84
C GLN A 203 -8.90 2.21 2.17
N ALA A 204 -8.11 2.39 3.24
CA ALA A 204 -8.50 2.14 4.62
C ALA A 204 -8.46 3.44 5.45
N THR A 205 -8.36 4.57 4.78
CA THR A 205 -8.16 5.87 5.39
C THR A 205 -9.41 6.29 6.17
N GLY A 206 -9.25 6.53 7.47
CA GLY A 206 -10.33 6.95 8.36
C GLY A 206 -11.01 5.84 9.17
N GLY A 207 -10.47 4.61 9.13
CA GLY A 207 -10.99 3.49 9.93
C GLY A 207 -12.21 2.79 9.32
N ARG A 208 -12.48 3.02 8.04
CA ARG A 208 -13.37 2.22 7.19
C ARG A 208 -12.76 2.03 5.81
N LEU A 209 -13.37 1.16 5.01
CA LEU A 209 -12.98 0.97 3.63
C LEU A 209 -13.63 2.02 2.72
N LEU A 210 -12.81 2.56 1.83
CA LEU A 210 -13.19 3.43 0.72
C LEU A 210 -12.80 2.74 -0.58
N VAL A 211 -13.77 2.50 -1.46
CA VAL A 211 -13.54 2.09 -2.85
C VAL A 211 -13.77 3.33 -3.71
N ALA A 212 -12.78 3.75 -4.49
CA ALA A 212 -12.87 4.93 -5.35
C ALA A 212 -12.45 4.59 -6.78
N TRP A 213 -13.01 5.27 -7.77
CA TRP A 213 -12.82 4.95 -9.19
C TRP A 213 -13.13 6.10 -10.16
N GLY A 214 -12.83 5.91 -11.44
CA GLY A 214 -13.21 6.79 -12.55
C GLY A 214 -12.18 7.85 -12.93
N GLN A 215 -11.05 7.92 -12.23
CA GLN A 215 -9.92 8.81 -12.53
C GLN A 215 -8.60 8.19 -12.05
N GLU A 216 -7.50 8.48 -12.74
CA GLU A 216 -6.16 8.18 -12.24
C GLU A 216 -5.82 9.06 -11.03
N GLY A 217 -5.33 8.46 -9.95
CA GLY A 217 -4.87 9.21 -8.79
C GLY A 217 -5.16 8.52 -7.47
N TYR A 218 -5.01 9.25 -6.37
CA TYR A 218 -5.25 8.69 -5.03
C TYR A 218 -6.70 8.86 -4.58
N PHE A 219 -7.35 9.99 -4.87
CA PHE A 219 -8.76 10.20 -4.52
C PHE A 219 -9.59 10.57 -5.77
N PRO A 220 -10.06 9.56 -6.53
CA PRO A 220 -11.00 9.75 -7.64
C PRO A 220 -12.31 10.45 -7.23
N ASP A 221 -13.06 10.93 -8.21
CA ASP A 221 -14.31 11.67 -8.00
C ASP A 221 -15.49 10.77 -7.63
N ARG A 222 -15.51 9.51 -8.08
CA ARG A 222 -16.52 8.51 -7.68
C ARG A 222 -16.00 7.63 -6.56
N SER A 223 -16.87 7.33 -5.60
CA SER A 223 -16.48 6.48 -4.49
C SER A 223 -17.67 5.81 -3.81
N ALA A 224 -17.37 4.78 -3.04
CA ALA A 224 -18.28 4.11 -2.14
C ALA A 224 -17.59 3.81 -0.81
N THR A 225 -18.27 4.07 0.29
CA THR A 225 -17.83 3.66 1.62
C THR A 225 -18.41 2.31 1.97
N VAL A 226 -17.61 1.43 2.55
CA VAL A 226 -18.02 0.06 2.89
C VAL A 226 -17.94 -0.16 4.39
N ASN A 227 -19.05 -0.62 4.98
CA ASN A 227 -19.08 -1.14 6.33
C ASN A 227 -18.73 -2.63 6.30
N VAL A 228 -17.51 -2.96 6.72
CA VAL A 228 -16.98 -4.33 6.70
C VAL A 228 -17.76 -5.28 7.61
N THR A 229 -18.33 -4.77 8.71
CA THR A 229 -19.10 -5.57 9.67
C THR A 229 -20.47 -5.95 9.11
N SER A 230 -21.24 -4.97 8.61
CA SER A 230 -22.59 -5.20 8.08
C SER A 230 -22.61 -5.69 6.64
N GLY A 231 -21.60 -5.33 5.84
CA GLY A 231 -21.60 -5.51 4.39
C GLY A 231 -22.29 -4.38 3.63
N GLU A 232 -22.72 -3.32 4.31
CA GLU A 232 -23.40 -2.18 3.69
C GLU A 232 -22.43 -1.37 2.81
N VAL A 233 -22.90 -0.99 1.62
CA VAL A 233 -22.18 -0.18 0.65
C VAL A 233 -22.99 1.09 0.40
N ALA A 234 -22.35 2.25 0.62
CA ALA A 234 -22.94 3.55 0.31
C ALA A 234 -22.14 4.22 -0.79
N VAL A 235 -22.73 4.33 -1.98
CA VAL A 235 -22.16 5.00 -3.16
C VAL A 235 -22.40 6.51 -3.06
N HIS A 236 -21.39 7.29 -3.40
CA HIS A 236 -21.36 8.74 -3.24
C HIS A 236 -21.47 9.47 -4.59
N ASP A 237 -22.31 10.50 -4.64
CA ASP A 237 -22.39 11.47 -5.73
C ASP A 237 -21.53 12.70 -5.40
N SER A 238 -20.46 12.91 -6.14
CA SER A 238 -19.48 14.00 -5.99
C SER A 238 -20.10 15.40 -5.96
N ARG A 239 -21.31 15.58 -6.51
CA ARG A 239 -22.03 16.87 -6.53
C ARG A 239 -22.98 17.08 -5.36
N ARG A 240 -23.11 16.09 -4.47
CA ARG A 240 -24.07 16.10 -3.36
C ARG A 240 -23.48 15.72 -2.02
N LEU A 241 -22.16 15.51 -1.96
CA LEU A 241 -21.46 15.16 -0.73
C LEU A 241 -21.58 16.25 0.34
N LEU A 242 -21.44 17.53 -0.02
CA LEU A 242 -21.52 18.66 0.91
C LEU A 242 -22.60 19.67 0.47
N GLU A 243 -23.28 20.30 1.43
CA GLU A 243 -24.29 21.33 1.14
C GLU A 243 -23.69 22.56 0.45
N GLN A 244 -22.43 22.85 0.77
CA GLN A 244 -21.61 23.90 0.18
C GLN A 244 -21.25 23.63 -1.29
N CYS A 245 -21.60 22.45 -1.81
CA CYS A 245 -21.27 21.95 -3.13
C CYS A 245 -22.52 21.66 -3.99
N ARG A 246 -23.56 22.50 -3.90
CA ARG A 246 -24.81 22.33 -4.67
C ARG A 246 -24.84 23.05 -6.02
N THR A 247 -23.78 23.77 -6.40
CA THR A 247 -23.73 24.49 -7.68
C THR A 247 -23.31 23.56 -8.83
N PRO A 248 -23.75 23.82 -10.08
CA PRO A 248 -23.42 22.95 -11.22
C PRO A 248 -21.93 22.77 -11.51
N LEU A 249 -21.10 23.74 -11.12
CA LEU A 249 -19.65 23.74 -11.32
C LEU A 249 -18.89 23.20 -10.10
N CYS A 250 -19.60 22.69 -9.08
CA CYS A 250 -18.93 22.14 -7.91
C CYS A 250 -18.49 20.70 -8.14
N SER A 251 -17.23 20.42 -7.78
CA SER A 251 -16.68 19.08 -7.68
C SER A 251 -16.15 18.85 -6.28
N SER A 252 -16.50 17.70 -5.70
CA SER A 252 -16.01 17.25 -4.41
C SER A 252 -15.81 15.74 -4.42
N ARG A 253 -15.03 15.24 -3.47
CA ARG A 253 -14.64 13.82 -3.42
C ARG A 253 -14.41 13.37 -2.00
N VAL A 254 -14.52 12.06 -1.79
CA VAL A 254 -14.24 11.45 -0.49
C VAL A 254 -12.74 11.17 -0.36
N VAL A 255 -12.14 11.66 0.72
CA VAL A 255 -10.71 11.47 1.05
C VAL A 255 -10.53 10.44 2.16
N ALA A 256 -11.52 10.27 3.03
CA ALA A 256 -11.49 9.28 4.10
C ALA A 256 -12.90 8.74 4.37
N ALA A 257 -12.99 7.46 4.69
CA ALA A 257 -14.21 6.83 5.16
C ALA A 257 -14.14 6.67 6.69
N THR A 258 -15.05 7.30 7.43
CA THR A 258 -15.07 7.20 8.90
C THR A 258 -16.40 6.62 9.41
N ALA A 259 -16.42 6.27 10.70
CA ALA A 259 -17.65 5.84 11.36
C ALA A 259 -18.75 6.91 11.38
N ASP A 260 -18.36 8.19 11.43
CA ASP A 260 -19.28 9.33 11.53
C ASP A 260 -19.70 9.91 10.18
N GLY A 261 -19.09 9.45 9.08
CA GLY A 261 -19.32 9.94 7.72
C GLY A 261 -18.01 10.09 6.92
N PRO A 262 -18.09 10.37 5.62
CA PRO A 262 -16.90 10.61 4.80
C PRO A 262 -16.27 11.99 5.10
N LEU A 263 -14.94 12.06 5.11
CA LEU A 263 -14.24 13.33 4.92
C LEU A 263 -14.31 13.69 3.44
N VAL A 264 -14.82 14.88 3.14
CA VAL A 264 -15.01 15.36 1.78
C VAL A 264 -14.12 16.56 1.53
N ALA A 265 -13.38 16.53 0.42
CA ALA A 265 -12.58 17.64 -0.08
C ALA A 265 -13.23 18.26 -1.31
N MET A 266 -13.17 19.59 -1.43
CA MET A 266 -13.65 20.32 -2.60
C MET A 266 -12.51 20.66 -3.56
N ALA A 267 -12.81 20.75 -4.85
CA ALA A 267 -11.80 21.02 -5.89
C ALA A 267 -11.11 22.40 -5.70
N ARG A 268 -11.90 23.44 -5.39
CA ARG A 268 -11.45 24.84 -5.23
C ARG A 268 -11.16 25.24 -3.78
N GLY A 269 -10.80 24.28 -2.95
CA GLY A 269 -10.57 24.48 -1.52
C GLY A 269 -11.85 24.39 -0.70
N GLY A 270 -11.66 24.19 0.59
CA GLY A 270 -12.70 23.82 1.54
C GLY A 270 -12.84 22.30 1.70
N PHE A 271 -13.23 21.90 2.90
CA PHE A 271 -13.43 20.50 3.26
C PHE A 271 -14.38 20.37 4.43
N GLY A 272 -14.91 19.17 4.64
CA GLY A 272 -15.78 18.92 5.77
C GLY A 272 -16.27 17.49 5.85
N MET A 273 -17.02 17.22 6.91
CA MET A 273 -17.78 15.99 7.05
C MET A 273 -19.28 16.35 7.04
N PRO A 274 -20.08 15.76 6.12
CA PRO A 274 -21.48 16.14 5.96
C PRO A 274 -22.27 16.06 7.27
N GLY A 275 -23.03 17.11 7.59
CA GLY A 275 -23.81 17.19 8.83
C GLY A 275 -23.00 17.34 10.13
N ARG A 276 -21.68 17.55 10.05
CA ARG A 276 -20.80 17.67 11.23
C ARG A 276 -20.04 18.98 11.26
N TYR A 277 -19.15 19.20 10.31
CA TYR A 277 -18.25 20.36 10.31
C TYR A 277 -17.85 20.76 8.90
N PHE A 278 -17.40 22.01 8.77
CA PHE A 278 -16.87 22.57 7.52
C PHE A 278 -15.70 23.52 7.80
N SER A 279 -14.76 23.60 6.87
CA SER A 279 -13.45 24.24 7.03
C SER A 279 -13.50 25.73 7.40
N GLU A 280 -14.56 26.45 7.03
CA GLU A 280 -14.74 27.87 7.35
C GLU A 280 -14.68 28.16 8.86
N ASN A 281 -15.09 27.19 9.70
CA ASN A 281 -15.08 27.32 11.16
C ASN A 281 -13.90 26.60 11.83
N LEU A 282 -13.01 26.01 11.03
CA LEU A 282 -11.91 25.15 11.50
C LEU A 282 -10.54 25.69 11.09
N THR A 283 -10.51 26.90 10.54
CA THR A 283 -9.29 27.51 10.02
C THR A 283 -8.31 27.77 11.18
N PRO A 284 -7.02 27.42 11.04
CA PRO A 284 -6.02 27.71 12.06
C PRO A 284 -5.90 29.22 12.36
N GLU A 285 -5.49 29.55 13.58
CA GLU A 285 -5.31 30.94 14.00
C GLU A 285 -4.35 31.71 13.07
N GLY A 286 -4.78 32.92 12.67
CA GLY A 286 -4.00 33.80 11.80
C GLY A 286 -4.10 33.48 10.30
N ILE A 287 -4.95 32.53 9.91
CA ILE A 287 -5.25 32.20 8.50
C ILE A 287 -6.68 32.66 8.16
N ASP A 288 -6.85 33.22 6.98
CA ASP A 288 -8.17 33.59 6.46
C ASP A 288 -8.90 32.33 5.94
N PRO A 289 -10.15 32.05 6.38
CA PRO A 289 -10.96 30.95 5.86
C PRO A 289 -11.26 31.07 4.36
N LYS A 290 -11.05 32.25 3.77
CA LYS A 290 -11.11 32.51 2.33
C LYS A 290 -9.76 32.98 1.80
N SER A 291 -9.46 32.67 0.55
CA SER A 291 -8.18 32.98 -0.07
C SER A 291 -8.33 33.27 -1.56
N GLY A 292 -7.37 34.01 -2.12
CA GLY A 292 -7.37 34.36 -3.55
C GLY A 292 -8.29 35.52 -3.91
N PHE A 293 -8.17 35.99 -5.15
CA PHE A 293 -8.86 37.19 -5.63
C PHE A 293 -10.39 37.07 -5.62
N LEU A 294 -10.92 35.86 -5.86
CA LEU A 294 -12.36 35.59 -5.88
C LEU A 294 -12.93 35.26 -4.49
N GLY A 295 -12.11 35.25 -3.44
CA GLY A 295 -12.54 34.84 -2.10
C GLY A 295 -12.92 33.36 -2.05
N ASP A 296 -12.19 32.51 -2.76
CA ASP A 296 -12.39 31.06 -2.76
C ASP A 296 -12.16 30.51 -1.34
N ARG A 297 -12.79 29.37 -1.03
CA ARG A 297 -12.59 28.73 0.28
C ARG A 297 -11.15 28.28 0.44
N ASN A 298 -10.62 28.44 1.64
CA ASN A 298 -9.27 28.00 1.97
C ASN A 298 -9.27 26.58 2.57
N GLY A 299 -8.09 25.96 2.57
CA GLY A 299 -7.88 24.61 3.06
C GLY A 299 -8.02 23.57 1.95
N SER A 300 -6.91 22.97 1.55
CA SER A 300 -6.83 21.86 0.61
C SER A 300 -6.46 20.59 1.37
N VAL A 301 -7.34 19.59 1.35
CA VAL A 301 -7.03 18.29 1.94
C VAL A 301 -5.99 17.59 1.08
N TYR A 302 -4.84 17.28 1.68
CA TYR A 302 -3.82 16.47 1.02
C TYR A 302 -4.11 14.98 1.14
N GLY A 303 -4.59 14.56 2.30
CA GLY A 303 -4.98 13.19 2.58
C GLY A 303 -5.32 13.02 4.06
N ALA A 304 -5.60 11.80 4.46
CA ALA A 304 -5.82 11.44 5.85
C ALA A 304 -5.14 10.11 6.16
N GLU A 305 -4.80 9.89 7.43
CA GLU A 305 -4.29 8.62 7.94
C GLU A 305 -4.37 8.63 9.47
N ALA A 306 -4.42 7.46 10.11
CA ALA A 306 -4.34 7.33 11.57
C ALA A 306 -5.28 8.27 12.36
N GLY A 307 -6.49 8.55 11.84
CA GLY A 307 -7.47 9.44 12.50
C GLY A 307 -7.23 10.94 12.32
N HIS A 308 -6.32 11.35 11.43
CA HIS A 308 -5.96 12.74 11.19
C HIS A 308 -6.10 13.09 9.71
N ALA A 309 -6.48 14.33 9.41
CA ALA A 309 -6.43 14.91 8.08
C ALA A 309 -5.27 15.92 7.99
N LEU A 310 -4.44 15.81 6.95
CA LEU A 310 -3.42 16.81 6.63
C LEU A 310 -3.99 17.82 5.65
N ILE A 311 -3.99 19.08 6.05
CA ILE A 311 -4.56 20.19 5.29
C ILE A 311 -3.47 21.22 5.00
N SER A 312 -3.37 21.63 3.74
CA SER A 312 -2.58 22.78 3.32
C SER A 312 -3.47 24.02 3.26
N TRP A 313 -3.06 25.10 3.91
CA TRP A 313 -3.74 26.38 3.94
C TRP A 313 -2.90 27.41 3.20
N ARG A 314 -3.52 28.17 2.30
CA ARG A 314 -2.87 29.31 1.69
C ARG A 314 -2.65 30.38 2.74
N ALA A 315 -1.45 30.94 2.77
CA ALA A 315 -1.12 32.11 3.58
C ALA A 315 -1.71 33.39 2.95
N GLY A 316 -1.55 34.52 3.64
CA GLY A 316 -2.29 35.75 3.35
C GLY A 316 -2.06 36.34 1.96
N LYS A 317 -0.83 36.28 1.42
CA LYS A 317 -0.51 36.79 0.08
C LYS A 317 -0.18 35.66 -0.89
N VAL A 318 -0.45 35.91 -2.18
CA VAL A 318 -0.04 35.01 -3.26
C VAL A 318 1.49 34.89 -3.24
N GLY A 319 2.00 33.66 -3.25
CA GLY A 319 3.44 33.36 -3.16
C GLY A 319 3.98 33.21 -1.73
N ASP A 320 3.16 33.47 -0.70
CA ASP A 320 3.55 33.17 0.66
C ASP A 320 3.64 31.65 0.88
N THR A 321 4.59 31.24 1.72
CA THR A 321 4.76 29.83 2.11
C THR A 321 3.49 29.30 2.76
N PRO A 322 2.94 28.16 2.31
CA PRO A 322 1.70 27.65 2.86
C PRO A 322 1.86 27.20 4.31
N VAL A 323 0.75 27.26 5.03
CA VAL A 323 0.64 26.73 6.39
C VAL A 323 0.00 25.36 6.33
N TRP A 324 0.71 24.36 6.83
CA TRP A 324 0.21 23.01 6.96
C TRP A 324 -0.37 22.82 8.35
N ALA A 325 -1.46 22.08 8.45
CA ALA A 325 -2.06 21.72 9.72
C ALA A 325 -2.57 20.28 9.73
N ILE A 326 -2.46 19.65 10.90
CA ILE A 326 -3.18 18.41 11.20
C ILE A 326 -4.52 18.76 11.84
N HIS A 327 -5.56 18.10 11.36
CA HIS A 327 -6.90 18.21 11.90
C HIS A 327 -7.33 16.84 12.44
N ASP A 328 -7.99 16.83 13.59
CA ASP A 328 -8.69 15.65 14.08
C ASP A 328 -9.78 15.26 13.06
N LEU A 329 -9.75 14.03 12.54
CA LEU A 329 -10.63 13.64 11.44
C LEU A 329 -12.12 13.65 11.84
N ARG A 330 -12.41 13.41 13.12
CA ARG A 330 -13.79 13.30 13.65
C ARG A 330 -14.42 14.66 13.91
N THR A 331 -13.66 15.60 14.46
CA THR A 331 -14.14 16.92 14.88
C THR A 331 -13.77 18.04 13.91
N GLY A 332 -12.78 17.80 13.05
CA GLY A 332 -12.19 18.80 12.17
C GLY A 332 -11.29 19.81 12.90
N ALA A 333 -11.14 19.71 14.22
CA ALA A 333 -10.40 20.68 15.01
C ALA A 333 -8.89 20.65 14.67
N PRO A 334 -8.24 21.82 14.44
CA PRO A 334 -6.81 21.87 14.24
C PRO A 334 -6.06 21.46 15.51
N GLN A 335 -5.04 20.60 15.38
CA GLN A 335 -4.28 20.07 16.50
C GLN A 335 -2.83 20.57 16.56
N ALA A 336 -2.21 20.77 15.40
CA ALA A 336 -0.89 21.37 15.24
C ALA A 336 -0.75 21.99 13.85
N ARG A 337 0.18 22.94 13.70
CA ARG A 337 0.46 23.63 12.44
C ARG A 337 1.96 23.87 12.25
N LEU A 338 2.40 24.02 11.01
CA LEU A 338 3.73 24.52 10.66
C LEU A 338 3.71 25.27 9.33
N VAL A 339 4.70 26.14 9.11
CA VAL A 339 4.92 26.79 7.83
C VAL A 339 5.94 25.95 7.04
N CYS A 340 5.60 25.53 5.82
CA CYS A 340 6.48 24.70 5.00
C CYS A 340 6.24 24.92 3.51
N GLY A 341 7.31 25.06 2.73
CA GLY A 341 7.26 25.34 1.28
C GLY A 341 6.72 24.22 0.41
N GLN A 342 6.30 23.10 0.99
CA GLN A 342 5.59 22.06 0.24
C GLN A 342 4.29 22.64 -0.32
N GLU A 343 4.21 22.75 -1.64
CA GLU A 343 3.00 23.11 -2.34
C GLU A 343 2.12 21.88 -2.62
N VAL A 344 0.81 22.11 -2.68
CA VAL A 344 -0.15 21.15 -3.24
C VAL A 344 -0.42 21.61 -4.66
N ALA A 345 -0.17 20.75 -5.65
CA ALA A 345 -0.35 21.10 -7.05
C ALA A 345 -1.77 21.64 -7.29
N PRO A 346 -1.92 22.80 -7.97
CA PRO A 346 -3.21 23.37 -8.29
C PRO A 346 -3.82 22.58 -9.46
N SER A 347 -4.40 21.43 -9.16
CA SER A 347 -5.15 20.63 -10.12
C SER A 347 -6.50 20.28 -9.53
N GLU A 348 -7.54 20.11 -10.34
CA GLU A 348 -8.83 19.57 -9.89
C GLU A 348 -8.86 18.02 -9.95
N ASP A 349 -7.77 17.41 -10.41
CA ASP A 349 -7.63 15.97 -10.67
C ASP A 349 -7.03 15.19 -9.49
N ALA A 350 -7.37 13.91 -9.40
CA ALA A 350 -6.92 12.94 -8.40
C ALA A 350 -5.40 12.66 -8.46
N THR A 351 -4.74 12.98 -9.57
CA THR A 351 -3.28 12.90 -9.75
C THR A 351 -2.49 13.85 -8.85
N ARG A 352 -3.14 14.88 -8.27
CA ARG A 352 -2.50 15.83 -7.33
C ARG A 352 -2.23 15.26 -5.94
N ASP A 353 -2.87 14.14 -5.62
CA ASP A 353 -2.87 13.57 -4.28
C ASP A 353 -1.82 12.49 -4.15
N TYR A 354 -1.17 12.50 -2.99
CA TYR A 354 -0.18 11.50 -2.64
C TYR A 354 -0.59 10.81 -1.35
N PRO A 355 -0.16 9.55 -1.13
CA PRO A 355 -0.40 8.88 0.13
C PRO A 355 0.16 9.69 1.29
N VAL A 356 -0.65 9.84 2.35
CA VAL A 356 -0.13 10.23 3.66
C VAL A 356 0.53 9.01 4.27
N VAL A 357 1.75 9.19 4.74
CA VAL A 357 2.53 8.13 5.40
C VAL A 357 2.36 8.31 6.91
N SER A 358 2.04 7.25 7.63
CA SER A 358 2.01 7.25 9.09
C SER A 358 2.99 6.24 9.66
N SER A 359 3.45 6.51 10.89
CA SER A 359 4.05 5.46 11.70
C SER A 359 2.97 4.46 12.15
N PRO A 360 3.30 3.19 12.40
CA PRO A 360 2.30 2.16 12.72
C PRO A 360 1.38 2.51 13.89
N GLY A 361 1.91 3.12 14.95
CA GLY A 361 1.17 3.62 16.11
C GLY A 361 0.54 5.02 15.93
N GLY A 362 0.68 5.63 14.75
CA GLY A 362 0.05 6.91 14.40
C GLY A 362 0.65 8.15 15.06
N GLN A 363 1.81 8.03 15.73
CA GLN A 363 2.46 9.19 16.36
C GLN A 363 2.99 10.19 15.33
N TYR A 364 3.53 9.68 14.21
CA TYR A 364 4.07 10.51 13.15
C TYR A 364 3.20 10.40 11.90
N LEU A 365 2.96 11.53 11.25
CA LEU A 365 2.34 11.60 9.92
C LEU A 365 3.18 12.47 8.99
N ALA A 366 3.28 12.07 7.73
CA ALA A 366 3.97 12.84 6.70
C ALA A 366 3.18 12.93 5.40
N ALA A 367 3.37 14.05 4.72
CA ALA A 367 2.90 14.36 3.38
C ALA A 367 4.07 14.98 2.60
N GLY A 368 4.72 14.18 1.75
CA GLY A 368 5.94 14.62 1.06
C GLY A 368 7.00 15.08 2.07
N SER A 369 7.31 16.38 2.07
CA SER A 369 8.32 16.99 2.94
C SER A 369 7.77 17.58 4.25
N VAL A 370 6.46 17.45 4.50
CA VAL A 370 5.79 17.95 5.71
C VAL A 370 5.60 16.79 6.68
N ILE A 371 6.07 16.92 7.91
CA ILE A 371 5.90 15.90 8.95
C ILE A 371 5.30 16.52 10.21
N PHE A 372 4.44 15.77 10.88
CA PHE A 372 3.93 16.08 12.20
C PHE A 372 4.24 14.96 13.18
N ASP A 373 4.76 15.33 14.35
CA ASP A 373 4.73 14.54 15.58
C ASP A 373 3.45 14.92 16.32
N VAL A 374 2.41 14.12 16.16
CA VAL A 374 1.06 14.40 16.68
C VAL A 374 1.08 14.48 18.20
N LYS A 375 1.79 13.55 18.83
CA LYS A 375 1.87 13.45 20.29
C LYS A 375 2.48 14.71 20.90
N ASN A 376 3.55 15.23 20.29
CA ASN A 376 4.22 16.43 20.76
C ASN A 376 3.71 17.72 20.10
N LYS A 377 2.68 17.64 19.25
CA LYS A 377 2.10 18.76 18.48
C LYS A 377 3.14 19.59 17.74
N ARG A 378 4.14 18.93 17.17
CA ARG A 378 5.29 19.57 16.53
C ARG A 378 5.32 19.27 15.04
N GLY A 379 5.55 20.28 14.23
CA GLY A 379 5.80 20.14 12.80
C GLY A 379 7.29 20.14 12.46
N ILE A 380 7.66 19.40 11.42
CA ILE A 380 9.01 19.35 10.84
C ILE A 380 8.87 19.58 9.33
N CYS A 381 9.61 20.56 8.80
CA CYS A 381 9.65 20.85 7.38
C CYS A 381 10.98 20.35 6.79
N LEU A 382 10.90 19.39 5.87
CA LEU A 382 12.03 18.89 5.08
C LEU A 382 12.07 19.50 3.67
N HIS A 383 11.33 20.59 3.45
CA HIS A 383 11.40 21.33 2.20
C HIS A 383 12.77 21.98 2.05
N GLY A 384 13.29 21.98 0.82
CA GLY A 384 14.59 22.57 0.53
C GLY A 384 14.59 24.09 0.69
N ASP A 385 15.72 24.64 1.09
CA ASP A 385 15.92 26.07 1.36
C ASP A 385 17.08 26.67 0.54
N GLY A 386 17.51 25.96 -0.51
CA GLY A 386 18.66 26.30 -1.34
C GLY A 386 19.98 25.68 -0.88
N ASN A 387 20.13 25.40 0.42
CA ASN A 387 21.31 24.71 0.97
C ASN A 387 21.04 23.22 1.23
N ARG A 388 19.77 22.84 1.36
CA ARG A 388 19.27 21.47 1.50
C ARG A 388 18.32 21.13 0.35
N LYS A 389 18.41 19.89 -0.17
CA LYS A 389 17.39 19.34 -1.09
C LYS A 389 16.12 18.99 -0.31
N THR A 390 14.95 19.20 -0.94
CA THR A 390 13.67 18.71 -0.41
C THR A 390 13.72 17.19 -0.23
N ILE A 391 13.29 16.67 0.92
CA ILE A 391 13.17 15.22 1.16
C ILE A 391 11.69 14.86 1.27
N ALA A 392 11.22 13.97 0.39
CA ALA A 392 9.90 13.37 0.51
C ALA A 392 9.98 12.07 1.34
N VAL A 393 9.18 11.99 2.39
CA VAL A 393 9.12 10.84 3.28
C VAL A 393 8.32 9.71 2.63
N LEU A 394 8.87 8.50 2.69
CA LEU A 394 8.30 7.28 2.10
C LEU A 394 7.74 6.34 3.17
N SER A 395 8.42 6.23 4.32
CA SER A 395 7.98 5.40 5.44
C SER A 395 8.49 5.92 6.79
N ILE A 396 7.76 5.65 7.86
CA ILE A 396 8.07 6.13 9.22
C ILE A 396 7.90 5.00 10.24
N GLN A 397 8.83 4.92 11.19
CA GLN A 397 8.74 4.04 12.36
C GLN A 397 8.26 4.83 13.60
N ASP A 398 7.63 4.14 14.55
CA ASP A 398 7.18 4.76 15.81
C ASP A 398 8.33 5.27 16.70
N ASN A 399 9.56 4.81 16.45
CA ASN A 399 10.76 5.31 17.14
C ASN A 399 11.26 6.67 16.60
N GLY A 400 10.57 7.26 15.61
CA GLY A 400 10.93 8.54 14.99
C GLY A 400 11.96 8.43 13.87
N THR A 401 12.36 7.22 13.46
CA THR A 401 13.18 7.03 12.26
C THR A 401 12.26 7.02 11.03
N ALA A 402 12.54 7.90 10.07
CA ALA A 402 11.88 7.91 8.77
C ALA A 402 12.87 7.66 7.64
N TYR A 403 12.36 7.16 6.52
CA TYR A 403 13.11 7.00 5.28
C TYR A 403 12.45 7.83 4.19
N GLY A 404 13.27 8.51 3.40
CA GLY A 404 12.79 9.39 2.35
C GLY A 404 13.75 9.45 1.17
N VAL A 405 13.33 10.15 0.12
CA VAL A 405 14.10 10.38 -1.08
C VAL A 405 14.21 11.88 -1.34
N THR A 406 15.39 12.33 -1.75
CA THR A 406 15.54 13.73 -2.18
C THR A 406 14.78 13.96 -3.47
N GLN A 407 13.95 15.00 -3.53
CA GLN A 407 13.33 15.44 -4.77
C GLN A 407 14.35 16.24 -5.60
N GLU A 408 14.38 15.98 -6.90
CA GLU A 408 15.22 16.74 -7.83
C GLU A 408 14.52 18.03 -8.24
N THR A 409 15.25 19.15 -8.16
CA THR A 409 14.78 20.46 -8.60
C THR A 409 15.35 20.88 -9.96
N SER A 410 16.24 20.07 -10.55
CA SER A 410 16.92 20.35 -11.83
C SER A 410 17.18 19.08 -12.64
N ALA A 411 16.99 19.14 -13.95
CA ALA A 411 17.22 18.01 -14.86
C ALA A 411 18.68 17.51 -14.78
N GLY A 412 18.87 16.25 -14.37
CA GLY A 412 20.19 15.61 -14.23
C GLY A 412 20.70 15.46 -12.80
N GLY A 413 19.86 15.74 -11.79
CA GLY A 413 20.16 15.36 -10.42
C GLY A 413 20.20 13.83 -10.24
N THR A 414 20.79 13.37 -9.15
CA THR A 414 20.60 12.00 -8.69
C THR A 414 19.78 12.05 -7.42
N SER A 415 18.67 11.32 -7.40
CA SER A 415 17.83 11.08 -6.24
C SER A 415 18.61 10.25 -5.20
N VAL A 416 18.69 10.75 -3.97
CA VAL A 416 19.42 10.12 -2.88
C VAL A 416 18.42 9.65 -1.82
N LEU A 417 18.53 8.39 -1.42
CA LEU A 417 17.79 7.87 -0.28
C LEU A 417 18.42 8.37 1.03
N ALA A 418 17.58 8.76 1.97
CA ALA A 418 18.02 9.32 3.25
C ALA A 418 17.26 8.70 4.42
N GLN A 419 17.96 8.54 5.53
CA GLN A 419 17.36 8.31 6.84
C GLN A 419 17.20 9.66 7.55
N VAL A 420 16.04 9.89 8.14
CA VAL A 420 15.69 11.12 8.87
C VAL A 420 15.37 10.77 10.32
N ASP A 421 15.95 11.51 11.27
CA ASP A 421 15.60 11.43 12.69
C ASP A 421 14.56 12.50 13.04
N LEU A 422 13.30 12.10 13.15
CA LEU A 422 12.17 12.98 13.46
C LEU A 422 12.12 13.40 14.94
N ARG A 423 13.04 12.91 15.78
CA ARG A 423 13.10 13.35 17.18
C ARG A 423 13.81 14.70 17.29
N THR A 424 14.67 15.06 16.35
CA THR A 424 15.30 16.39 16.30
C THR A 424 14.28 17.44 15.85
N ALA A 425 14.54 18.71 16.17
CA ALA A 425 13.62 19.80 15.81
C ALA A 425 13.52 20.01 14.29
N THR A 426 14.58 19.67 13.56
CA THR A 426 14.78 19.97 12.14
C THR A 426 14.69 18.76 11.22
N GLY A 427 14.51 17.56 11.78
CA GLY A 427 14.57 16.30 11.03
C GLY A 427 15.95 16.08 10.44
N ASP A 428 16.91 15.71 11.28
CA ASP A 428 18.30 15.54 10.86
C ASP A 428 18.38 14.37 9.89
N ALA A 429 18.89 14.63 8.69
CA ALA A 429 18.92 13.65 7.61
C ALA A 429 20.35 13.22 7.31
N LYS A 430 20.53 11.93 7.05
CA LYS A 430 21.79 11.35 6.61
C LYS A 430 21.55 10.53 5.34
N PRO A 431 22.39 10.68 4.29
CA PRO A 431 22.28 9.84 3.11
C PRO A 431 22.52 8.37 3.48
N LEU A 432 21.79 7.49 2.83
CA LEU A 432 22.03 6.05 2.87
C LEU A 432 23.08 5.67 1.81
N GLU A 433 23.74 4.54 2.02
CA GLU A 433 24.70 3.99 1.04
C GLU A 433 23.99 3.65 -0.28
N MET A 434 24.70 3.81 -1.39
CA MET A 434 24.18 3.46 -2.71
C MET A 434 23.77 1.98 -2.77
N GLY A 435 22.60 1.71 -3.35
CA GLY A 435 22.03 0.36 -3.42
C GLY A 435 21.33 -0.12 -2.14
N THR A 436 21.21 0.73 -1.12
CA THR A 436 20.37 0.45 0.05
C THR A 436 18.88 0.53 -0.33
N GLU A 437 18.13 -0.53 -0.06
CA GLU A 437 16.68 -0.56 -0.25
C GLU A 437 15.97 -0.02 1.00
N VAL A 438 14.96 0.82 0.84
CA VAL A 438 14.19 1.35 1.98
C VAL A 438 12.87 0.58 2.15
N PRO A 439 12.38 0.44 3.39
CA PRO A 439 11.12 -0.25 3.63
C PRO A 439 9.94 0.57 3.10
N LEU A 440 9.00 -0.11 2.45
CA LEU A 440 7.71 0.43 2.02
C LEU A 440 6.79 0.69 3.22
N ALA A 441 6.82 -0.21 4.20
CA ALA A 441 5.96 -0.15 5.38
C ALA A 441 6.67 -0.79 6.58
N HIS A 442 6.12 -0.51 7.77
CA HIS A 442 6.60 -1.06 9.04
C HIS A 442 5.44 -1.69 9.80
N THR A 443 5.71 -2.75 10.55
CA THR A 443 4.84 -3.22 11.64
C THR A 443 5.16 -2.47 12.93
N GLU A 444 4.28 -2.56 13.93
CA GLU A 444 4.45 -1.87 15.24
C GLU A 444 5.72 -2.28 15.99
N ASP A 445 6.21 -3.50 15.80
CA ASP A 445 7.47 -3.96 16.40
C ASP A 445 8.72 -3.44 15.66
N GLY A 446 8.54 -2.61 14.63
CA GLY A 446 9.60 -2.02 13.82
C GLY A 446 10.14 -2.94 12.72
N THR A 447 9.47 -4.06 12.42
CA THR A 447 9.85 -4.91 11.27
C THR A 447 9.57 -4.15 9.97
N GLY A 448 10.57 -4.10 9.09
CA GLY A 448 10.48 -3.45 7.79
C GLY A 448 10.00 -4.41 6.70
N VAL A 449 9.11 -3.93 5.84
CA VAL A 449 8.64 -4.63 4.64
C VAL A 449 9.22 -3.96 3.41
N PHE A 450 9.95 -4.72 2.61
CA PHE A 450 10.67 -4.27 1.42
C PHE A 450 10.11 -4.98 0.19
N LEU A 451 9.97 -4.26 -0.90
CA LEU A 451 9.59 -4.80 -2.20
C LEU A 451 10.67 -4.46 -3.21
N THR A 452 11.30 -5.48 -3.77
CA THR A 452 12.30 -5.34 -4.83
C THR A 452 11.93 -6.22 -6.02
N ARG A 453 12.56 -6.03 -7.18
CA ARG A 453 12.47 -7.01 -8.27
C ARG A 453 13.79 -7.76 -8.40
N ASN A 454 13.68 -9.07 -8.63
CA ASN A 454 14.82 -9.92 -8.96
C ASN A 454 15.26 -9.67 -10.43
N GLU A 455 16.40 -10.24 -10.83
CA GLU A 455 16.91 -10.15 -12.20
C GLU A 455 15.94 -10.73 -13.24
N ASP A 456 15.22 -11.80 -12.88
CA ASP A 456 14.15 -12.41 -13.67
C ASP A 456 12.85 -11.58 -13.67
N LYS A 457 12.88 -10.39 -13.05
CA LYS A 457 11.79 -9.41 -12.95
C LYS A 457 10.65 -9.80 -12.00
N SER A 458 10.73 -10.96 -11.36
CA SER A 458 9.78 -11.38 -10.33
C SER A 458 9.80 -10.40 -9.15
N LEU A 459 8.63 -10.18 -8.54
CA LEU A 459 8.54 -9.36 -7.34
C LEU A 459 9.04 -10.17 -6.15
N ARG A 460 10.00 -9.62 -5.40
CA ARG A 460 10.49 -10.18 -4.14
C ARG A 460 9.95 -9.35 -2.99
N LEU A 461 9.17 -10.01 -2.14
CA LEU A 461 8.79 -9.52 -0.82
C LEU A 461 9.88 -9.94 0.17
N SER A 462 10.44 -8.97 0.88
CA SER A 462 11.43 -9.20 1.91
C SER A 462 10.97 -8.57 3.22
N VAL A 463 10.93 -9.36 4.29
CA VAL A 463 10.60 -8.88 5.64
C VAL A 463 11.87 -8.94 6.47
N ARG A 464 12.24 -7.83 7.13
CA ARG A 464 13.47 -7.75 7.95
C ARG A 464 13.18 -7.19 9.33
N ARG A 465 13.69 -7.88 10.34
CA ARG A 465 13.51 -7.51 11.75
C ARG A 465 14.42 -6.33 12.12
N PRO A 466 14.05 -5.54 13.15
CA PRO A 466 14.97 -4.55 13.70
C PRO A 466 16.30 -5.20 14.10
N ALA A 467 17.39 -4.50 13.84
CA ALA A 467 18.68 -4.83 14.43
C ALA A 467 18.55 -4.73 15.97
N ARG A 468 19.03 -5.75 16.69
CA ARG A 468 19.15 -5.63 18.15
C ARG A 468 20.18 -4.54 18.42
N ARG A 469 19.79 -3.53 19.20
CA ARG A 469 20.73 -2.51 19.70
C ARG A 469 21.56 -3.05 20.84
#